data_AF-A0ABD3RJC5-F1
#
_entry.id   AF-A0ABD3RJC5-F1
#
_cell.length_a   1.000
_cell.length_b   1.000
_cell.length_c   1.000
_cell.angle_alpha   90.00
_cell.angle_beta   90.00
_cell.angle_gamma   90.00
#
_symmetry.space_group_name_H-M   'P 1'
#
loop_
_entity.id
_entity.type
_entity.pdbx_description
1 polymer ?
#
loop_
_entity_poly.entity_id
_entity_poly.type
_entity_poly.pdbx_seq_one_letter_code
_entity_poly.pdbx_strand_id
1 'polypeptide(L)'
;MHKFLVSAALLFTFTVVPVTVTSDIYVNCGSTGTSTAVNGREWVGDDVYPNFLAIKGSSTKTTVTDEVILLPHVDPVPYRTARISRSHFSYIFQVSPGQKFIRLHFNPTSSYHGPPLDMFTVEAGPFTLLSNFSASITADALSLKFFSKEFCLNIEEKQQLTISFFSQSQDRHAFVNGIEIISVPESISYFDTGDVGVQVVGKKSLVYIDNSTALEMVLQCNVKRDSVSSDDDFHSKFWMWATVTKRKGKQGQE
;
A
#
# COMPACT_ATOMS: atom_id res chain seq x y z
N MET A 1 -18.61 0.66 19.35
CA MET A 1 -17.28 1.25 19.63
C MET A 1 -16.58 1.41 18.28
N HIS A 2 -16.41 2.64 17.81
CA HIS A 2 -15.68 2.92 16.57
C HIS A 2 -14.20 3.14 16.95
N LYS A 3 -13.31 2.30 16.42
CA LYS A 3 -11.86 2.45 16.60
C LYS A 3 -11.40 3.56 15.66
N PHE A 4 -10.77 4.60 16.19
CA PHE A 4 -10.27 5.73 15.42
C PHE A 4 -8.86 5.44 14.91
N LEU A 5 -8.59 5.83 13.66
CA LEU A 5 -7.24 5.87 13.11
C LEU A 5 -6.55 7.16 13.60
N VAL A 6 -5.42 7.07 14.28
CA VAL A 6 -4.63 8.23 14.70
C VAL A 6 -3.57 8.49 13.62
N SER A 7 -3.69 9.61 12.91
CA SER A 7 -2.65 10.08 11.99
C SER A 7 -1.66 10.92 12.80
N ALA A 8 -0.47 10.38 13.07
CA ALA A 8 0.60 11.06 13.79
C ALA A 8 1.84 11.18 12.88
N ALA A 9 2.38 12.39 12.74
CA ALA A 9 3.66 12.62 12.09
C ALA A 9 4.78 12.37 13.12
N LEU A 10 5.47 11.24 13.00
CA LEU A 10 6.64 10.92 13.82
C LEU A 10 7.92 11.07 12.99
N LEU A 11 8.88 11.84 13.53
CA LEU A 11 10.24 11.96 13.01
C LEU A 11 11.11 10.90 13.69
N PHE A 12 11.68 9.98 12.91
CA PHE A 12 12.55 8.91 13.44
C PHE A 12 13.93 8.91 12.78
N THR A 13 14.94 8.59 13.58
CA THR A 13 16.32 8.33 13.14
C THR A 13 16.54 6.81 13.05
N PHE A 14 16.96 6.30 11.89
CA PHE A 14 17.18 4.87 11.67
C PHE A 14 18.64 4.48 11.93
N THR A 15 18.84 3.37 12.65
CA THR A 15 20.10 2.62 12.70
C THR A 15 19.94 1.33 11.89
N VAL A 16 20.82 1.09 10.91
CA VAL A 16 20.76 -0.09 10.03
C VAL A 16 21.25 -1.32 10.79
N VAL A 17 20.38 -2.33 10.91
CA VAL A 17 20.73 -3.68 11.40
C VAL A 17 20.33 -4.68 10.31
N PRO A 18 21.18 -5.66 9.93
CA PRO A 18 20.80 -6.67 8.95
C PRO A 18 19.73 -7.58 9.55
N VAL A 19 18.62 -7.79 8.84
CA VAL A 19 17.52 -8.64 9.32
C VAL A 19 17.20 -9.76 8.32
N THR A 20 16.97 -10.95 8.88
CA THR A 20 16.36 -12.10 8.20
C THR A 20 14.86 -11.87 8.02
N VAL A 21 14.46 -11.53 6.80
CA VAL A 21 13.06 -11.23 6.43
C VAL A 21 12.29 -12.53 6.25
N THR A 22 11.20 -12.73 7.02
CA THR A 22 10.17 -13.73 6.67
C THR A 22 9.55 -13.30 5.34
N SER A 23 9.36 -14.24 4.41
CA SER A 23 9.10 -13.93 2.98
C SER A 23 8.04 -12.85 2.76
N ASP A 24 8.45 -11.73 2.18
CA ASP A 24 7.56 -10.67 1.72
C ASP A 24 6.62 -11.21 0.62
N ILE A 25 5.41 -10.67 0.55
CA ILE A 25 4.41 -11.06 -0.45
C ILE A 25 4.10 -9.86 -1.34
N TYR A 26 4.14 -10.07 -2.65
CA TYR A 26 3.83 -9.05 -3.66
C TYR A 26 2.80 -9.63 -4.64
N VAL A 27 1.58 -9.08 -4.64
CA VAL A 27 0.47 -9.55 -5.46
C VAL A 27 0.15 -8.54 -6.55
N ASN A 28 0.18 -8.97 -7.81
CA ASN A 28 -0.28 -8.19 -8.96
C ASN A 28 -1.77 -8.50 -9.21
N CYS A 29 -2.64 -7.59 -8.77
CA CYS A 29 -4.07 -7.84 -8.74
C CYS A 29 -4.66 -7.83 -10.16
N GLY A 30 -5.46 -8.85 -10.47
CA GLY A 30 -6.06 -9.02 -11.79
C GLY A 30 -5.10 -9.46 -12.90
N SER A 31 -3.83 -9.74 -12.59
CA SER A 31 -2.89 -10.30 -13.56
C SER A 31 -2.95 -11.83 -13.60
N THR A 32 -2.20 -12.42 -14.53
CA THR A 32 -2.01 -13.87 -14.61
C THR A 32 -0.54 -14.24 -14.50
N GLY A 33 -0.20 -15.22 -13.66
CA GLY A 33 1.18 -15.68 -13.47
C GLY A 33 2.11 -14.63 -12.83
N THR A 34 3.40 -14.90 -12.81
CA THR A 34 4.41 -14.02 -12.20
C THR A 34 4.89 -12.95 -13.18
N SER A 35 5.03 -11.72 -12.72
CA SER A 35 5.57 -10.58 -13.49
C SER A 35 6.71 -9.91 -12.74
N THR A 36 7.76 -9.50 -13.45
CA THR A 36 8.90 -8.80 -12.85
C THR A 36 8.77 -7.30 -13.11
N ALA A 37 8.79 -6.50 -12.05
CA ALA A 37 8.84 -5.05 -12.10
C ALA A 37 10.23 -4.57 -12.59
N VAL A 38 10.33 -3.31 -13.00
CA VAL A 38 11.57 -2.69 -13.51
C VAL A 38 12.67 -2.67 -12.45
N ASN A 39 12.31 -2.61 -11.18
CA ASN A 39 13.23 -2.72 -10.05
C ASN A 39 13.70 -4.17 -9.77
N GLY A 40 13.33 -5.14 -10.61
CA GLY A 40 13.70 -6.56 -10.47
C GLY A 40 12.80 -7.35 -9.51
N ARG A 41 11.83 -6.71 -8.84
CA ARG A 41 10.93 -7.39 -7.91
C ARG A 41 9.92 -8.27 -8.64
N GLU A 42 9.74 -9.49 -8.18
CA GLU A 42 8.71 -10.40 -8.68
C GLU A 42 7.37 -10.16 -7.98
N TRP A 43 6.30 -10.08 -8.78
CA TRP A 43 4.92 -9.95 -8.34
C TRP A 43 4.10 -11.14 -8.84
N VAL A 44 3.39 -11.81 -7.94
CA VAL A 44 2.58 -12.99 -8.26
C VAL A 44 1.17 -12.54 -8.64
N GLY A 45 0.68 -12.98 -9.79
CA GLY A 45 -0.69 -12.76 -10.22
C GLY A 45 -1.69 -13.45 -9.32
N ASP A 46 -2.83 -12.80 -9.12
CA ASP A 46 -3.85 -13.25 -8.16
C ASP A 46 -4.82 -14.33 -8.69
N ASP A 47 -4.45 -14.96 -9.80
CA ASP A 47 -5.16 -16.04 -10.46
C ASP A 47 -4.55 -17.41 -10.16
N VAL A 48 -3.24 -17.44 -9.97
CA VAL A 48 -2.49 -18.55 -9.43
C VAL A 48 -2.74 -18.49 -7.94
N TYR A 49 -3.82 -19.11 -7.45
CA TYR A 49 -4.09 -19.24 -6.02
C TYR A 49 -2.93 -20.00 -5.36
N PRO A 50 -1.90 -19.31 -4.84
CA PRO A 50 -0.78 -19.98 -4.23
C PRO A 50 -1.23 -20.47 -2.84
N ASN A 51 -0.49 -21.39 -2.24
CA ASN A 51 -0.85 -21.93 -0.91
C ASN A 51 -1.00 -20.83 0.17
N PHE A 52 -0.44 -19.63 -0.06
CA PHE A 52 -0.50 -18.51 0.86
C PHE A 52 -1.66 -17.53 0.63
N LEU A 53 -2.41 -17.61 -0.48
CA LEU A 53 -3.46 -16.63 -0.81
C LEU A 53 -4.75 -17.28 -1.31
N ALA A 54 -5.87 -16.83 -0.76
CA ALA A 54 -7.22 -17.11 -1.24
C ALA A 54 -8.00 -15.82 -1.49
N ILE A 55 -8.89 -15.83 -2.49
CA ILE A 55 -9.82 -14.73 -2.76
C ILE A 55 -11.25 -15.22 -2.50
N LYS A 56 -12.04 -14.43 -1.79
CA LYS A 56 -13.47 -14.68 -1.54
C LYS A 56 -14.34 -13.53 -2.03
N GLY A 57 -15.60 -13.83 -2.33
CA GLY A 57 -16.57 -12.85 -2.81
C GLY A 57 -16.56 -12.71 -4.33
N SER A 58 -17.36 -11.77 -4.83
CA SER A 58 -17.50 -11.52 -6.27
C SER A 58 -16.54 -10.44 -6.69
N SER A 59 -15.71 -10.69 -7.70
CA SER A 59 -14.81 -9.70 -8.30
C SER A 59 -14.42 -10.12 -9.70
N THR A 60 -13.99 -9.16 -10.52
CA THR A 60 -13.51 -9.37 -11.89
C THR A 60 -12.12 -8.79 -12.05
N LYS A 61 -11.40 -9.24 -13.08
CA LYS A 61 -10.10 -8.68 -13.47
C LYS A 61 -10.32 -7.60 -14.52
N THR A 62 -9.50 -6.56 -14.50
CA THR A 62 -9.49 -5.51 -15.51
C THR A 62 -8.07 -5.07 -15.80
N THR A 63 -7.87 -4.41 -16.94
CA THR A 63 -6.56 -4.01 -17.44
C THR A 63 -6.66 -2.60 -18.00
N VAL A 64 -5.63 -1.81 -17.75
CA VAL A 64 -5.51 -0.46 -18.30
C VAL A 64 -5.31 -0.55 -19.81
N THR A 65 -6.09 0.21 -20.56
CA THR A 65 -5.92 0.39 -22.02
C THR A 65 -5.28 1.71 -22.39
N ASP A 66 -5.01 2.58 -21.42
CA ASP A 66 -4.33 3.87 -21.61
C ASP A 66 -2.90 3.70 -22.12
N GLU A 67 -2.59 4.37 -23.24
CA GLU A 67 -1.27 4.36 -23.90
C GLU A 67 -0.14 4.85 -23.00
N VAL A 68 -0.44 5.72 -22.02
CA VAL A 68 0.57 6.29 -21.11
C VAL A 68 1.30 5.22 -20.30
N ILE A 69 0.59 4.19 -19.85
CA ILE A 69 1.18 3.08 -19.07
C ILE A 69 1.90 2.07 -19.98
N LEU A 70 1.69 2.17 -21.30
CA LEU A 70 2.40 1.39 -22.30
C LEU A 70 3.71 2.06 -22.75
N LEU A 71 4.04 3.24 -22.22
CA LEU A 71 5.30 3.92 -22.53
C LEU A 71 6.50 3.19 -21.89
N PRO A 72 7.64 3.09 -22.58
CA PRO A 72 8.80 2.29 -22.15
C PRO A 72 9.51 2.78 -20.88
N HIS A 73 9.09 3.92 -20.32
CA HIS A 73 9.68 4.53 -19.11
C HIS A 73 8.77 4.46 -17.88
N VAL A 74 7.58 3.88 -18.01
CA VAL A 74 6.66 3.66 -16.89
C VAL A 74 6.73 2.19 -16.54
N ASP A 75 6.96 1.86 -15.27
CA ASP A 75 6.84 0.48 -14.80
C ASP A 75 5.34 0.10 -14.75
N PRO A 76 4.87 -0.81 -15.62
CA PRO A 76 3.48 -1.19 -15.63
C PRO A 76 3.11 -2.12 -14.47
N VAL A 77 4.08 -2.69 -13.73
CA VAL A 77 3.81 -3.62 -12.63
C VAL A 77 3.86 -2.85 -11.30
N PRO A 78 2.82 -2.89 -10.44
CA PRO A 78 1.55 -3.63 -10.56
C PRO A 78 0.40 -2.83 -11.21
N TYR A 79 0.64 -1.63 -11.72
CA TYR A 79 -0.42 -0.66 -12.07
C TYR A 79 -1.21 -0.94 -13.36
N ARG A 80 -0.77 -1.87 -14.20
CA ARG A 80 -1.42 -2.18 -15.49
C ARG A 80 -2.69 -3.01 -15.32
N THR A 81 -2.79 -3.83 -14.29
CA THR A 81 -3.95 -4.67 -14.03
C THR A 81 -4.59 -4.28 -12.70
N ALA A 82 -5.87 -4.59 -12.55
CA ALA A 82 -6.57 -4.44 -11.29
C ALA A 82 -7.57 -5.57 -11.09
N ARG A 83 -7.85 -5.88 -9.82
CA ARG A 83 -9.07 -6.57 -9.43
C ARG A 83 -10.10 -5.55 -9.00
N ILE A 84 -11.30 -5.65 -9.54
CA ILE A 84 -12.39 -4.68 -9.38
C ILE A 84 -13.69 -5.39 -9.01
N SER A 85 -14.51 -4.76 -8.17
CA SER A 85 -15.85 -5.25 -7.86
C SER A 85 -16.83 -4.16 -7.45
N ARG A 86 -18.11 -4.40 -7.73
CA ARG A 86 -19.25 -3.66 -7.16
C ARG A 86 -19.75 -4.26 -5.85
N SER A 87 -19.28 -5.46 -5.51
CA SER A 87 -19.67 -6.22 -4.34
C SER A 87 -18.48 -6.38 -3.41
N HIS A 88 -18.75 -6.89 -2.21
CA HIS A 88 -17.72 -7.25 -1.26
C HIS A 88 -16.83 -8.38 -1.80
N PHE A 89 -15.51 -8.18 -1.74
CA PHE A 89 -14.52 -9.22 -1.97
C PHE A 89 -13.34 -9.07 -1.02
N SER A 90 -12.61 -10.17 -0.76
CA SER A 90 -11.50 -10.18 0.17
C SER A 90 -10.34 -11.01 -0.33
N TYR A 91 -9.12 -10.54 -0.05
CA TYR A 91 -7.90 -11.36 -0.08
C TYR A 91 -7.64 -11.91 1.32
N ILE A 92 -7.28 -13.19 1.41
CA ILE A 92 -6.98 -13.89 2.66
C ILE A 92 -5.57 -14.47 2.54
N PHE A 93 -4.67 -13.97 3.37
CA PHE A 93 -3.26 -14.33 3.34
C PHE A 93 -2.87 -15.19 4.55
N GLN A 94 -2.13 -16.27 4.27
CA GLN A 94 -1.37 -16.99 5.28
C GLN A 94 -0.04 -16.26 5.48
N VAL A 95 0.12 -15.61 6.62
CA VAL A 95 1.32 -14.82 6.96
C VAL A 95 1.85 -15.25 8.32
N SER A 96 3.15 -15.04 8.53
CA SER A 96 3.73 -15.19 9.86
C SER A 96 3.15 -14.14 10.83
N PRO A 97 3.02 -14.46 12.13
CA PRO A 97 2.67 -13.47 13.15
C PRO A 97 3.65 -12.29 13.20
N GLY A 98 3.26 -11.23 13.90
CA GLY A 98 4.05 -10.02 14.12
C GLY A 98 3.69 -8.87 13.17
N GLN A 99 4.39 -7.76 13.34
CA GLN A 99 4.12 -6.51 12.64
C GLN A 99 4.37 -6.64 11.12
N LYS A 100 3.44 -6.09 10.33
CA LYS A 100 3.48 -6.08 8.86
C LYS A 100 3.23 -4.67 8.34
N PHE A 101 3.99 -4.29 7.31
CA PHE A 101 3.54 -3.24 6.41
C PHE A 101 2.63 -3.83 5.36
N ILE A 102 1.51 -3.16 5.13
CA ILE A 102 0.55 -3.46 4.07
C ILE A 102 0.54 -2.26 3.14
N ARG A 103 0.94 -2.46 1.89
CA ARG A 103 0.92 -1.41 0.87
C ARG A 103 -0.12 -1.75 -0.19
N LEU A 104 -1.06 -0.84 -0.40
CA LEU A 104 -2.13 -0.95 -1.39
C LEU A 104 -1.85 -0.01 -2.55
N HIS A 105 -1.76 -0.54 -3.76
CA HIS A 105 -1.45 0.20 -4.98
C HIS A 105 -2.71 0.53 -5.75
N PHE A 106 -2.80 1.80 -6.17
CA PHE A 106 -3.94 2.33 -6.90
C PHE A 106 -3.49 3.11 -8.15
N ASN A 107 -4.11 2.79 -9.27
CA ASN A 107 -4.01 3.49 -10.53
C ASN A 107 -5.45 3.77 -11.02
N PRO A 108 -6.04 4.89 -10.61
CA PRO A 108 -7.37 5.27 -11.07
C PRO A 108 -7.35 5.60 -12.56
N THR A 109 -8.28 5.02 -13.32
CA THR A 109 -8.40 5.29 -14.75
C THR A 109 -9.83 5.06 -15.23
N SER A 110 -10.26 5.86 -16.19
CA SER A 110 -11.54 5.68 -16.88
C SER A 110 -11.54 4.49 -17.85
N SER A 111 -10.39 3.85 -18.07
CA SER A 111 -10.27 2.69 -18.96
C SER A 111 -10.79 1.39 -18.36
N TYR A 112 -10.99 1.32 -17.04
CA TYR A 112 -11.51 0.12 -16.40
C TYR A 112 -12.96 -0.14 -16.76
N HIS A 113 -13.26 -1.42 -17.03
CA HIS A 113 -14.63 -1.88 -17.26
C HIS A 113 -15.36 -1.99 -15.91
N GLY A 114 -15.94 -0.88 -15.44
CA GLY A 114 -16.67 -0.79 -14.19
C GLY A 114 -17.56 0.46 -14.12
N PRO A 115 -18.31 0.65 -13.02
CA PRO A 115 -18.98 1.92 -12.74
C PRO A 115 -17.99 3.08 -12.78
N PRO A 116 -18.42 4.29 -13.16
CA PRO A 116 -17.51 5.42 -13.35
C PRO A 116 -16.88 5.93 -12.04
N LEU A 117 -17.51 5.66 -10.90
CA LEU A 117 -17.09 6.19 -9.60
C LEU A 117 -16.40 5.11 -8.76
N ASP A 118 -15.11 5.31 -8.48
CA ASP A 118 -14.39 4.54 -7.49
C ASP A 118 -14.62 5.18 -6.10
N MET A 119 -15.44 4.54 -5.28
CA MET A 119 -15.61 4.98 -3.90
C MET A 119 -15.95 3.80 -3.00
N PHE A 120 -15.03 3.46 -2.11
CA PHE A 120 -15.04 2.19 -1.39
C PHE A 120 -14.37 2.26 -0.02
N THR A 121 -14.58 1.21 0.75
CA THR A 121 -13.97 0.98 2.06
C THR A 121 -13.01 -0.20 1.94
N VAL A 122 -11.89 -0.10 2.65
CA VAL A 122 -10.92 -1.19 2.82
C VAL A 122 -10.76 -1.50 4.29
N GLU A 123 -10.91 -2.76 4.65
CA GLU A 123 -10.73 -3.26 6.00
C GLU A 123 -9.62 -4.32 6.02
N ALA A 124 -8.79 -4.30 7.07
CA ALA A 124 -7.83 -5.35 7.36
C ALA A 124 -8.09 -5.88 8.78
N GLY A 125 -8.71 -7.06 8.88
CA GLY A 125 -9.18 -7.58 10.16
C GLY A 125 -10.14 -6.60 10.86
N PRO A 126 -9.87 -6.16 12.11
CA PRO A 126 -10.72 -5.23 12.85
C PRO A 126 -10.50 -3.75 12.49
N PHE A 127 -9.60 -3.44 11.55
CA PHE A 127 -9.20 -2.08 11.22
C PHE A 127 -9.82 -1.63 9.90
N THR A 128 -10.49 -0.49 9.91
CA THR A 128 -10.85 0.22 8.68
C THR A 128 -9.65 1.04 8.23
N LEU A 129 -8.97 0.61 7.16
CA LEU A 129 -7.79 1.28 6.61
C LEU A 129 -8.17 2.50 5.76
N LEU A 130 -9.22 2.35 4.95
CA LEU A 130 -9.75 3.39 4.08
C LEU A 130 -11.27 3.36 4.19
N SER A 131 -11.91 4.53 4.27
CA SER A 131 -13.37 4.64 4.36
C SER A 131 -13.87 5.69 3.40
N ASN A 132 -14.90 5.34 2.61
CA ASN A 132 -15.46 6.23 1.58
C ASN A 132 -14.36 6.84 0.68
N PHE A 133 -13.36 6.04 0.36
CA PHE A 133 -12.14 6.45 -0.33
C PHE A 133 -12.32 6.40 -1.84
N SER A 134 -11.90 7.47 -2.51
CA SER A 134 -11.74 7.52 -3.97
C SER A 134 -10.26 7.70 -4.31
N ALA A 135 -9.72 6.72 -5.03
CA ALA A 135 -8.39 6.81 -5.60
C ALA A 135 -8.32 7.90 -6.68
N SER A 136 -9.36 8.07 -7.51
CA SER A 136 -9.39 9.12 -8.55
C SER A 136 -9.27 10.52 -7.94
N ILE A 137 -10.11 10.85 -6.95
CA ILE A 137 -10.06 12.15 -6.27
C ILE A 137 -8.69 12.36 -5.60
N THR A 138 -8.14 11.32 -4.98
CA THR A 138 -6.84 11.38 -4.31
C THR A 138 -5.70 11.62 -5.30
N ALA A 139 -5.70 10.90 -6.42
CA ALA A 139 -4.73 11.04 -7.49
C ALA A 139 -4.75 12.45 -8.10
N ASP A 140 -5.95 12.96 -8.41
CA ASP A 140 -6.12 14.31 -8.95
C ASP A 140 -5.61 15.38 -7.98
N ALA A 141 -5.99 15.28 -6.69
CA ALA A 141 -5.56 16.23 -5.67
C ALA A 141 -4.04 16.25 -5.46
N LEU A 142 -3.39 15.10 -5.61
CA LEU A 142 -1.93 14.96 -5.49
C LEU A 142 -1.19 15.13 -6.82
N SER A 143 -1.92 15.33 -7.93
CA SER A 143 -1.37 15.34 -9.29
C SER A 143 -0.54 14.10 -9.62
N LEU A 144 -1.01 12.93 -9.19
CA LEU A 144 -0.39 11.62 -9.41
C LEU A 144 -1.20 10.81 -10.42
N LYS A 145 -0.52 9.97 -11.21
CA LYS A 145 -1.21 9.01 -12.09
C LYS A 145 -1.56 7.72 -11.34
N PHE A 146 -0.64 7.27 -10.51
CA PHE A 146 -0.76 6.12 -9.65
C PHE A 146 -0.02 6.39 -8.35
N PHE A 147 -0.41 5.71 -7.29
CA PHE A 147 0.17 5.87 -5.97
C PHE A 147 -0.09 4.63 -5.12
N SER A 148 0.49 4.62 -3.92
CA SER A 148 0.23 3.61 -2.92
C SER A 148 -0.12 4.22 -1.57
N LYS A 149 -0.93 3.50 -0.80
CA LYS A 149 -1.23 3.77 0.61
C LYS A 149 -0.52 2.71 1.45
N GLU A 150 0.20 3.11 2.49
CA GLU A 150 0.96 2.19 3.35
C GLU A 150 0.43 2.22 4.78
N PHE A 151 0.20 1.04 5.34
CA PHE A 151 -0.30 0.84 6.67
C PHE A 151 0.61 -0.12 7.45
N CYS A 152 0.69 0.06 8.76
CA CYS A 152 1.40 -0.84 9.65
C CYS A 152 0.43 -1.41 10.68
N LEU A 153 0.34 -2.74 10.78
CA LEU A 153 -0.51 -3.42 11.75
C LEU A 153 0.11 -4.74 12.23
N ASN A 154 -0.35 -5.23 13.37
CA ASN A 154 0.16 -6.47 13.95
C ASN A 154 -0.75 -7.65 13.60
N ILE A 155 -0.15 -8.78 13.26
CA ILE A 155 -0.88 -10.05 13.08
C ILE A 155 -0.62 -10.94 14.30
N GLU A 156 -1.69 -11.36 14.98
CA GLU A 156 -1.58 -12.26 16.14
C GLU A 156 -1.23 -13.70 15.73
N GLU A 157 -0.79 -14.50 16.69
CA GLU A 157 -0.53 -15.92 16.46
C GLU A 157 -1.77 -16.64 15.91
N LYS A 158 -1.56 -17.47 14.88
CA LYS A 158 -2.61 -18.28 14.23
C LYS A 158 -3.71 -17.46 13.54
N GLN A 159 -3.53 -16.14 13.39
CA GLN A 159 -4.46 -15.28 12.67
C GLN A 159 -4.08 -15.19 11.18
N GLN A 160 -5.10 -15.26 10.31
CA GLN A 160 -4.94 -14.95 8.89
C GLN A 160 -5.16 -13.45 8.65
N LEU A 161 -4.38 -12.86 7.74
CA LEU A 161 -4.61 -11.49 7.31
C LEU A 161 -5.70 -11.47 6.23
N THR A 162 -6.88 -10.94 6.58
CA THR A 162 -7.97 -10.73 5.62
C THR A 162 -8.07 -9.25 5.28
N ILE A 163 -7.90 -8.91 4.00
CA ILE A 163 -8.08 -7.56 3.46
C ILE A 163 -9.34 -7.53 2.60
N SER A 164 -10.36 -6.81 3.05
CA SER A 164 -11.68 -6.74 2.43
C SER A 164 -11.89 -5.40 1.73
N PHE A 165 -12.51 -5.45 0.56
CA PHE A 165 -12.83 -4.31 -0.29
C PHE A 165 -14.33 -4.33 -0.59
N PHE A 166 -15.02 -3.22 -0.33
CA PHE A 166 -16.45 -3.12 -0.61
C PHE A 166 -16.89 -1.68 -0.82
N SER A 167 -17.97 -1.52 -1.60
CA SER A 167 -18.67 -0.25 -1.70
C SER A 167 -20.05 -0.35 -1.05
N GLN A 168 -20.56 0.78 -0.59
CA GLN A 168 -21.91 0.88 -0.01
C GLN A 168 -23.01 1.04 -1.07
N SER A 169 -22.64 1.31 -2.33
CA SER A 169 -23.61 1.53 -3.41
C SER A 169 -23.21 0.76 -4.68
N GLN A 170 -24.21 0.36 -5.46
CA GLN A 170 -24.03 -0.44 -6.67
C GLN A 170 -23.52 0.36 -7.88
N ASP A 171 -23.65 1.69 -7.83
CA ASP A 171 -23.11 2.65 -8.83
C ASP A 171 -21.63 2.98 -8.60
N ARG A 172 -21.02 2.35 -7.58
CA ARG A 172 -19.63 2.52 -7.21
C ARG A 172 -18.90 1.20 -7.27
N HIS A 173 -17.58 1.27 -7.36
CA HIS A 173 -16.74 0.09 -7.30
C HIS A 173 -15.58 0.26 -6.33
N ALA A 174 -15.07 -0.88 -5.87
CA ALA A 174 -13.79 -1.01 -5.22
C ALA A 174 -12.80 -1.66 -6.18
N PHE A 175 -11.55 -1.22 -6.16
CA PHE A 175 -10.49 -1.85 -6.93
C PHE A 175 -9.15 -1.76 -6.22
N VAL A 176 -8.22 -2.61 -6.64
CA VAL A 176 -6.82 -2.58 -6.21
C VAL A 176 -5.94 -3.13 -7.33
N ASN A 177 -4.78 -2.50 -7.54
CA ASN A 177 -3.81 -2.89 -8.57
C ASN A 177 -2.74 -3.83 -8.04
N GLY A 178 -2.31 -3.61 -6.80
CA GLY A 178 -1.30 -4.44 -6.17
C GLY A 178 -1.39 -4.38 -4.66
N ILE A 179 -0.95 -5.47 -4.03
CA ILE A 179 -0.88 -5.60 -2.57
C ILE A 179 0.53 -6.06 -2.22
N GLU A 180 1.23 -5.28 -1.39
CA GLU A 180 2.47 -5.71 -0.73
C GLU A 180 2.18 -6.05 0.74
N ILE A 181 2.74 -7.15 1.23
CA ILE A 181 2.79 -7.48 2.66
C ILE A 181 4.24 -7.72 3.00
N ILE A 182 4.81 -6.82 3.78
CA ILE A 182 6.24 -6.80 4.11
C ILE A 182 6.38 -7.02 5.61
N SER A 183 7.22 -7.98 5.99
CA SER A 183 7.45 -8.26 7.40
C SER A 183 8.34 -7.21 8.06
N VAL A 184 7.89 -6.68 9.19
CA VAL A 184 8.68 -5.73 9.97
C VAL A 184 9.51 -6.50 11.00
N PRO A 185 10.84 -6.33 11.00
CA PRO A 185 11.70 -6.87 12.05
C PRO A 185 11.32 -6.38 13.44
N GLU A 186 11.41 -7.23 14.45
CA GLU A 186 11.20 -6.83 15.85
C GLU A 186 12.14 -5.69 16.27
N SER A 187 13.36 -5.64 15.74
CA SER A 187 14.36 -4.61 16.05
C SER A 187 13.97 -3.19 15.64
N ILE A 188 13.03 -3.04 14.72
CA ILE A 188 12.52 -1.74 14.25
C ILE A 188 10.99 -1.64 14.37
N SER A 189 10.40 -2.47 15.24
CA SER A 189 8.96 -2.47 15.47
C SER A 189 8.49 -1.12 16.00
N TYR A 190 7.43 -0.58 15.40
CA TYR A 190 6.76 0.62 15.90
C TYR A 190 5.87 0.35 17.12
N PHE A 191 5.55 -0.92 17.35
CA PHE A 191 4.74 -1.32 18.49
C PHE A 191 5.68 -1.70 19.60
N ASP A 192 5.70 -0.86 20.63
CA ASP A 192 6.39 -1.17 21.86
C ASP A 192 5.41 -1.89 22.78
N THR A 193 5.93 -2.88 23.50
CA THR A 193 5.19 -3.58 24.57
C THR A 193 5.50 -2.98 25.94
N GLY A 194 6.41 -2.01 26.02
CA GLY A 194 6.74 -1.25 27.23
C GLY A 194 5.86 -0.01 27.47
N ASP A 195 5.98 0.56 28.67
CA ASP A 195 5.27 1.79 29.12
C ASP A 195 5.75 3.09 28.42
N VAL A 196 6.48 2.99 27.30
CA VAL A 196 7.04 4.16 26.59
C VAL A 196 5.98 4.74 25.65
N GLY A 197 5.08 5.54 26.22
CA GLY A 197 4.10 6.30 25.44
C GLY A 197 4.73 7.46 24.66
N VAL A 198 4.10 7.85 23.56
CA VAL A 198 4.44 9.04 22.77
C VAL A 198 3.78 10.27 23.39
N GLN A 199 4.58 11.33 23.60
CA GLN A 199 4.08 12.59 24.15
C GLN A 199 3.18 13.31 23.14
N VAL A 200 1.95 13.66 23.57
CA VAL A 200 1.08 14.52 22.77
C VAL A 200 1.63 15.95 22.78
N VAL A 201 1.82 16.54 21.59
CA VAL A 201 2.30 17.92 21.46
C VAL A 201 1.37 18.88 22.21
N GLY A 202 1.94 19.71 23.07
CA GLY A 202 1.20 20.71 23.85
C GLY A 202 0.38 20.17 25.02
N LYS A 203 0.45 18.86 25.34
CA LYS A 203 -0.21 18.27 26.51
C LYS A 203 0.76 17.40 27.29
N LYS A 204 0.62 17.35 28.61
CA LYS A 204 1.34 16.38 29.48
C LYS A 204 0.61 15.03 29.53
N SER A 205 0.22 14.50 28.37
CA SER A 205 -0.46 13.21 28.23
C SER A 205 0.29 12.33 27.23
N LEU A 206 0.31 11.02 27.50
CA LEU A 206 0.92 10.02 26.62
C LEU A 206 -0.14 9.32 25.78
N VAL A 207 0.27 8.88 24.58
CA VAL A 207 -0.47 7.93 23.74
C VAL A 207 0.38 6.70 23.57
N TYR A 208 -0.19 5.53 23.80
CA TYR A 208 0.50 4.26 23.65
C TYR A 208 0.21 3.70 22.25
N ILE A 209 1.25 3.21 21.59
CA ILE A 209 1.14 2.52 20.32
C ILE A 209 1.50 1.06 20.58
N ASP A 210 0.49 0.21 20.60
CA ASP A 210 0.62 -1.21 20.92
C ASP A 210 0.20 -2.10 19.74
N ASN A 211 0.24 -3.41 19.96
CA ASN A 211 -0.15 -4.41 18.97
C ASN A 211 -1.64 -4.35 18.56
N SER A 212 -2.47 -3.58 19.27
CA SER A 212 -3.88 -3.36 18.94
C SER A 212 -4.10 -2.10 18.09
N THR A 213 -3.03 -1.38 17.76
CA THR A 213 -3.04 -0.14 16.99
C THR A 213 -2.66 -0.41 15.53
N ALA A 214 -3.30 0.30 14.60
CA ALA A 214 -2.89 0.34 13.20
C ALA A 214 -2.45 1.77 12.84
N LEU A 215 -1.37 1.89 12.09
CA LEU A 215 -0.78 3.17 11.66
C LEU A 215 -0.92 3.33 10.15
N GLU A 216 -1.17 4.55 9.67
CA GLU A 216 -1.01 4.93 8.25
C GLU A 216 0.27 5.73 8.10
N MET A 217 1.14 5.31 7.18
CA MET A 217 2.35 6.03 6.83
C MET A 217 2.02 7.10 5.79
N VAL A 218 1.97 8.36 6.23
CA VAL A 218 1.57 9.50 5.38
C VAL A 218 2.76 10.24 4.75
N LEU A 219 3.93 10.21 5.41
CA LEU A 219 5.14 10.86 4.94
C LEU A 219 6.36 10.10 5.45
N GLN A 220 7.29 9.82 4.53
CA GLN A 220 8.64 9.37 4.86
C GLN A 220 9.62 10.39 4.30
N CYS A 221 10.44 10.99 5.17
CA CYS A 221 11.47 11.94 4.76
C CYS A 221 12.85 11.39 5.14
N ASN A 222 13.80 11.46 4.20
CA ASN A 222 15.19 11.18 4.49
C ASN A 222 15.93 12.51 4.62
N VAL A 223 16.30 12.86 5.84
CA VAL A 223 17.22 13.97 6.08
C VAL A 223 18.62 13.41 5.86
N LYS A 224 19.15 13.55 4.64
CA LYS A 224 20.55 13.22 4.37
C LYS A 224 21.43 14.08 5.28
N ARG A 225 22.16 13.43 6.18
CA ARG A 225 23.47 13.90 6.62
C ARG A 225 24.48 13.33 5.60
N ASP A 226 25.51 14.10 5.27
CA ASP A 226 26.32 13.96 4.06
C ASP A 226 26.69 12.54 3.59
N SER A 227 26.84 12.44 2.27
CA SER A 227 27.00 11.26 1.42
C SER A 227 27.84 10.11 2.00
N VAL A 228 27.18 8.98 2.25
CA VAL A 228 27.80 7.66 2.12
C VAL A 228 26.99 6.90 1.08
N SER A 229 27.66 6.45 0.02
CA SER A 229 27.10 5.50 -0.93
C SER A 229 27.07 4.13 -0.27
N SER A 230 25.89 3.69 0.14
CA SER A 230 25.63 2.27 0.35
C SER A 230 24.60 1.81 -0.68
N ASP A 231 25.02 0.80 -1.41
CA ASP A 231 24.23 0.04 -2.37
C ASP A 231 23.27 -0.84 -1.53
N ASP A 232 22.19 -0.23 -1.01
CA ASP A 232 21.38 -0.84 0.06
C ASP A 232 20.01 -1.31 -0.46
N ASP A 233 19.84 -2.62 -0.45
CA ASP A 233 18.62 -3.36 -0.82
C ASP A 233 17.38 -3.00 0.04
N PHE A 234 17.58 -2.40 1.22
CA PHE A 234 16.49 -1.89 2.06
C PHE A 234 15.85 -0.61 1.49
N HIS A 235 16.65 0.24 0.84
CA HIS A 235 16.15 1.43 0.14
C HIS A 235 15.30 1.05 -1.09
N SER A 236 15.45 -0.15 -1.66
CA SER A 236 14.59 -0.59 -2.79
C SER A 236 13.17 -1.00 -2.34
N LYS A 237 12.97 -1.33 -1.06
CA LYS A 237 11.70 -1.85 -0.52
C LYS A 237 10.69 -0.77 -0.12
N PHE A 238 11.17 0.40 0.29
CA PHE A 238 10.35 1.49 0.84
C PHE A 238 10.17 2.69 -0.10
N TRP A 239 10.75 2.67 -1.30
CA TRP A 239 10.71 3.81 -2.20
C TRP A 239 9.84 3.53 -3.41
N MET A 240 8.69 4.21 -3.48
CA MET A 240 8.12 4.76 -4.71
C MET A 240 6.88 5.59 -4.36
N TRP A 241 7.04 6.91 -4.27
CA TRP A 241 5.93 7.81 -4.54
C TRP A 241 6.34 8.77 -5.66
N ALA A 242 5.55 8.77 -6.73
CA ALA A 242 5.48 9.75 -7.82
C ALA A 242 6.64 9.84 -8.83
N THR A 243 6.40 9.36 -10.06
CA THR A 243 7.10 9.85 -11.25
C THR A 243 6.44 11.16 -11.70
N VAL A 244 6.95 12.31 -11.24
CA VAL A 244 6.51 13.62 -11.74
C VAL A 244 7.15 13.87 -13.11
N THR A 245 6.34 13.92 -14.18
CA THR A 245 6.80 14.33 -15.50
C THR A 245 6.85 15.86 -15.59
N LYS A 246 8.05 16.44 -15.57
CA LYS A 246 8.23 17.88 -15.81
C LYS A 246 7.92 18.22 -17.29
N ARG A 247 6.91 19.06 -17.54
CA ARG A 247 6.76 19.75 -18.83
C ARG A 247 7.87 20.80 -18.97
N LYS A 248 8.73 20.66 -19.99
CA LYS A 248 9.66 21.74 -20.40
C LYS A 248 8.86 22.87 -21.03
N GLY A 249 8.77 24.01 -20.37
CA GLY A 249 8.37 25.27 -21.01
C GLY A 249 9.48 25.72 -21.96
N LYS A 250 9.14 25.93 -23.24
CA LYS A 250 9.99 26.68 -24.16
C LYS A 250 9.86 28.17 -23.81
N GLN A 251 10.92 28.77 -23.26
CA GLN A 251 11.09 30.22 -23.31
C GLN A 251 11.49 30.61 -24.73
N GLY A 252 10.84 31.66 -25.26
CA GLY A 252 11.19 32.28 -26.52
C GLY A 252 12.54 32.99 -26.44
N GLN A 253 13.22 33.06 -27.57
CA GLN A 253 14.35 33.95 -27.79
C GLN A 253 13.92 35.01 -28.80
N GLU A 254 14.12 36.28 -28.43
CA GLU A 254 14.36 37.39 -29.37
C GLU A 254 15.60 37.12 -30.23
#